data_AF-A0A6G4ZTX7-F1
#
_entry.id   AF-A0A6G4ZTX7-F1
#
_cell.length_a   1.000
_cell.length_b   1.000
_cell.length_c   1.000
_cell.angle_alpha   90.00
_cell.angle_beta   90.00
_cell.angle_gamma   90.00
#
_symmetry.space_group_name_H-M   'P 1'
#
loop_
_entity.id
_entity.type
_entity.pdbx_description
1 polymer ?
#
loop_
_entity_poly.entity_id
_entity_poly.type
_entity_poly.pdbx_seq_one_letter_code
_entity_poly.pdbx_strand_id
1 'polypeptide(L)'
;MQITFLGTRGEIKPKSKLHAMHTATLFTHESKRVMVDCGSTWLGKIKRVKPDHIVLTHAHPDHAFGLKEGSPCPVWATKKTWKDIDSFPIPLKLRRIIEPRKKRRICGIQFEAFSLLHSLICPAVGYRITCGKMRLF
;
A
#
# COMPACT_ATOMS: atom_id res chain seq x y z
N MET A 1 -6.93 15.18 -7.89
CA MET A 1 -6.13 14.05 -7.36
C MET A 1 -4.80 14.03 -8.10
N GLN A 2 -3.69 13.95 -7.38
CA GLN A 2 -2.35 13.76 -7.96
C GLN A 2 -1.85 12.35 -7.64
N ILE A 3 -1.18 11.73 -8.60
CA ILE A 3 -0.56 10.41 -8.47
C ILE A 3 0.94 10.59 -8.61
N THR A 4 1.73 10.05 -7.68
CA THR A 4 3.20 10.08 -7.74
C THR A 4 3.74 8.67 -7.55
N PHE A 5 4.53 8.18 -8.51
CA PHE A 5 5.25 6.92 -8.36
C PHE A 5 6.51 7.16 -7.53
N LEU A 6 6.49 6.73 -6.27
CA LEU A 6 7.61 6.87 -5.34
C LEU A 6 8.69 5.81 -5.60
N GLY A 7 8.26 4.65 -6.09
CA GLY A 7 9.10 3.55 -6.51
C GLY A 7 8.35 2.68 -7.51
N THR A 8 9.07 1.98 -8.36
CA THR A 8 8.51 1.22 -9.48
C THR A 8 9.10 -0.18 -9.60
N ARG A 9 10.11 -0.53 -8.78
CA ARG A 9 10.80 -1.83 -8.85
C ARG A 9 10.01 -2.91 -8.13
N GLY A 10 9.96 -4.11 -8.71
CA GLY A 10 9.55 -5.31 -7.98
C GLY A 10 10.68 -5.93 -7.16
N GLU A 11 10.48 -7.15 -6.67
CA GLU A 11 11.51 -7.99 -6.06
C GLU A 11 12.41 -8.63 -7.11
N ILE A 12 13.20 -7.82 -7.79
CA ILE A 12 14.13 -8.24 -8.83
C ILE A 12 15.54 -7.67 -8.60
N LYS A 13 16.55 -8.34 -9.18
CA LYS A 13 17.96 -7.88 -9.12
C LYS A 13 18.22 -6.59 -9.91
N PRO A 14 17.71 -6.39 -11.15
CA PRO A 14 17.99 -5.19 -11.93
C PRO A 14 17.53 -3.91 -11.22
N LYS A 15 18.40 -2.89 -11.20
CA LYS A 15 18.13 -1.59 -10.59
C LYS A 15 18.88 -0.48 -11.32
N SER A 16 18.31 0.71 -11.34
CA SER A 16 18.98 1.94 -11.79
C SER A 16 18.80 3.02 -10.73
N LYS A 17 19.49 4.17 -10.87
CA LYS A 17 19.30 5.32 -9.96
C LYS A 17 17.83 5.76 -9.88
N LEU A 18 17.09 5.65 -10.98
CA LEU A 18 15.67 6.05 -11.09
C LEU A 18 14.68 4.89 -10.81
N HIS A 19 15.17 3.66 -10.59
CA HIS A 19 14.37 2.45 -10.40
C HIS A 19 14.91 1.61 -9.22
N ALA A 20 15.45 2.27 -8.20
CA ALA A 20 16.04 1.59 -7.05
C ALA A 20 15.02 1.22 -5.96
N MET A 21 13.90 1.93 -5.92
CA MET A 21 12.89 1.82 -4.86
C MET A 21 11.81 0.82 -5.26
N HIS A 22 11.45 -0.04 -4.33
CA HIS A 22 10.31 -0.94 -4.45
C HIS A 22 9.02 -0.18 -4.67
N THR A 23 8.09 -0.82 -5.37
CA THR A 23 6.83 -0.23 -5.80
C THR A 23 6.11 0.45 -4.64
N ALA A 24 5.74 1.71 -4.89
CA ALA A 24 4.90 2.49 -4.01
C ALA A 24 4.32 3.66 -4.80
N THR A 25 3.01 3.87 -4.68
CA THR A 25 2.30 4.97 -5.36
C THR A 25 1.64 5.86 -4.34
N LEU A 26 1.89 7.17 -4.41
CA LEU A 26 1.29 8.16 -3.54
C LEU A 26 0.12 8.85 -4.23
N PHE A 27 -1.06 8.72 -3.64
CA PHE A 27 -2.25 9.47 -4.04
C PHE A 27 -2.43 10.67 -3.12
N THR A 28 -2.48 11.86 -3.71
CA THR A 28 -2.71 13.11 -2.98
C THR A 28 -4.05 13.74 -3.36
N HIS A 29 -4.86 14.04 -2.35
CA HIS A 29 -6.17 14.68 -2.48
C HIS A 29 -6.43 15.60 -1.28
N GLU A 30 -6.77 16.87 -1.51
CA GLU A 30 -7.05 17.86 -0.44
C GLU A 30 -5.98 17.86 0.68
N SER A 31 -4.70 17.90 0.29
CA SER A 31 -3.52 17.85 1.18
C SER A 31 -3.32 16.52 1.94
N LYS A 32 -4.20 15.54 1.76
CA LYS A 32 -4.06 14.19 2.32
C LYS A 32 -3.34 13.25 1.38
N ARG A 33 -2.54 12.35 1.96
CA ARG A 33 -1.65 11.43 1.26
C ARG A 33 -1.95 9.97 1.62
N VAL A 34 -2.32 9.19 0.62
CA VAL A 34 -2.52 7.74 0.74
C VAL A 34 -1.44 7.04 -0.09
N MET A 35 -0.56 6.31 0.59
CA MET A 35 0.50 5.52 -0.07
C MET A 35 -0.02 4.10 -0.30
N VAL A 36 -0.02 3.65 -1.56
CA VAL A 36 -0.28 2.26 -1.93
C VAL A 36 1.04 1.53 -1.96
N ASP A 37 1.12 0.47 -1.16
CA ASP A 37 2.31 -0.36 -0.92
C ASP A 37 3.51 0.37 -0.30
N CYS A 38 4.38 -0.42 0.32
CA CYS A 38 5.54 -0.01 1.10
C CYS A 38 6.54 -1.19 1.20
N GLY A 39 7.22 -1.51 0.10
CA GLY A 39 8.27 -2.54 0.07
C GLY A 39 9.50 -2.27 0.93
N SER A 40 10.35 -3.28 1.08
CA SER A 40 11.51 -3.28 1.99
C SER A 40 12.48 -2.11 1.81
N THR A 41 12.64 -1.56 0.60
CA THR A 41 13.49 -0.38 0.39
C THR A 41 12.98 0.89 1.10
N TRP A 42 11.73 0.90 1.55
CA TRP A 42 11.08 1.99 2.30
C TRP A 42 11.27 1.90 3.81
N LEU A 43 11.86 0.81 4.32
CA LEU A 43 12.18 0.66 5.75
C LEU A 43 13.02 1.86 6.23
N GLY A 44 12.64 2.45 7.36
CA GLY A 44 13.25 3.68 7.89
C GLY A 44 13.01 4.97 7.08
N LYS A 45 12.33 4.90 5.92
CA LYS A 45 12.13 6.05 4.99
C LYS A 45 10.69 6.54 4.91
N ILE A 46 9.71 5.79 5.44
CA ILE A 46 8.27 6.14 5.40
C ILE A 46 8.01 7.55 5.94
N LYS A 47 8.69 7.94 7.02
CA LYS A 47 8.56 9.27 7.63
C LYS A 47 8.93 10.43 6.68
N ARG A 48 9.72 10.19 5.63
CA ARG A 48 10.06 11.19 4.60
C ARG A 48 8.89 11.43 3.64
N VAL A 49 8.13 10.39 3.33
CA VAL A 49 6.92 10.44 2.50
C VAL A 49 5.77 11.11 3.26
N LYS A 50 5.72 10.93 4.59
CA LYS A 50 4.68 11.43 5.51
C LYS A 50 3.25 11.04 5.06
N PRO A 51 2.97 9.76 4.75
CA PRO A 51 1.61 9.35 4.38
C PRO A 51 0.66 9.53 5.57
N ASP A 52 -0.59 9.95 5.30
CA ASP A 52 -1.67 9.92 6.29
C ASP A 52 -2.19 8.48 6.46
N HIS A 53 -2.15 7.69 5.38
CA HIS A 53 -2.56 6.28 5.38
C HIS A 53 -1.71 5.46 4.41
N ILE A 54 -1.58 4.17 4.70
CA ILE A 54 -0.99 3.17 3.80
C ILE A 54 -2.06 2.14 3.43
N VAL A 55 -2.09 1.70 2.18
CA VAL A 55 -2.98 0.64 1.70
C VAL A 55 -2.13 -0.44 1.02
N LEU A 56 -2.23 -1.69 1.46
CA LEU A 56 -1.42 -2.80 0.92
C LEU A 56 -2.21 -3.61 -0.11
N THR A 57 -1.57 -3.96 -1.21
CA THR A 57 -2.12 -4.90 -2.19
C THR A 57 -1.96 -6.34 -1.73
N HIS A 58 -0.81 -6.70 -1.15
CA HIS A 58 -0.53 -8.02 -0.60
C HIS A 58 0.73 -8.05 0.28
N ALA A 59 1.00 -9.22 0.87
CA ALA A 59 2.09 -9.45 1.83
C ALA A 59 3.37 -9.97 1.13
N HIS A 60 4.02 -9.13 0.34
CA HIS A 60 5.27 -9.48 -0.37
C HIS A 60 6.41 -8.50 -0.01
N PRO A 61 7.69 -8.92 -0.09
CA PRO A 61 8.82 -8.07 0.32
C PRO A 61 8.90 -6.69 -0.36
N ASP A 62 8.55 -6.58 -1.63
CA ASP A 62 8.47 -5.33 -2.39
C ASP A 62 7.16 -4.55 -2.21
N HIS A 63 6.17 -5.09 -1.47
CA HIS A 63 4.89 -4.42 -1.23
C HIS A 63 4.61 -4.08 0.24
N ALA A 64 5.12 -4.83 1.21
CA ALA A 64 4.74 -4.64 2.62
C ALA A 64 5.92 -4.52 3.59
N PHE A 65 7.12 -5.00 3.23
CA PHE A 65 8.20 -5.19 4.20
C PHE A 65 8.88 -3.89 4.67
N GLY A 66 8.55 -2.74 4.08
CA GLY A 66 8.90 -1.44 4.64
C GLY A 66 8.24 -1.21 6.01
N LEU A 67 7.20 -1.97 6.35
CA LEU A 67 6.47 -1.93 7.61
C LEU A 67 6.96 -2.95 8.66
N LYS A 68 8.08 -3.64 8.41
CA LYS A 68 8.64 -4.64 9.33
C LYS A 68 8.96 -4.10 10.73
N GLU A 69 9.21 -2.80 10.85
CA GLU A 69 9.47 -2.10 12.12
C GLU A 69 8.26 -1.29 12.61
N GLY A 70 7.06 -1.57 12.07
CA GLY A 70 5.82 -0.88 12.41
C GLY A 70 5.41 0.17 11.38
N SER A 71 4.37 0.93 11.71
CA SER A 71 3.80 1.97 10.84
C SER A 71 3.60 3.29 11.58
N PRO A 72 3.94 4.44 10.98
CA PRO A 72 3.68 5.75 11.58
C PRO A 72 2.21 6.20 11.46
N CYS A 73 1.40 5.51 10.64
CA CYS A 73 0.02 5.88 10.34
C CYS A 73 -0.86 4.64 10.18
N PRO A 74 -2.20 4.79 10.06
CA PRO A 74 -3.07 3.64 9.84
C PRO A 74 -2.75 2.92 8.52
N VAL A 75 -2.79 1.60 8.56
CA VAL A 75 -2.55 0.70 7.43
C VAL A 75 -3.83 -0.04 7.12
N TRP A 76 -4.18 -0.13 5.85
CA TRP A 76 -5.33 -0.87 5.33
C TRP A 76 -4.85 -2.09 4.56
N ALA A 77 -5.36 -3.25 4.93
CA ALA A 77 -5.04 -4.50 4.24
C ALA A 77 -6.19 -5.50 4.36
N THR A 78 -6.21 -6.51 3.50
CA THR A 78 -7.19 -7.59 3.61
C THR A 78 -6.92 -8.44 4.85
N LYS A 79 -7.91 -9.21 5.32
CA LYS A 79 -7.71 -10.14 6.44
C LYS A 79 -6.58 -11.15 6.19
N LYS A 80 -6.46 -11.64 4.95
CA LYS A 80 -5.37 -12.55 4.54
C LYS A 80 -4.02 -11.86 4.63
N THR A 81 -3.89 -10.67 4.05
CA THR A 81 -2.65 -9.88 4.14
C THR A 81 -2.25 -9.61 5.58
N TRP A 82 -3.21 -9.26 6.47
CA TRP A 82 -2.94 -9.09 7.89
C TRP A 82 -2.41 -10.35 8.57
N LYS A 83 -2.99 -11.52 8.26
CA LYS A 83 -2.50 -12.81 8.77
C LYS A 83 -1.06 -13.07 8.32
N ASP A 84 -0.73 -12.73 7.07
CA ASP A 84 0.60 -12.98 6.50
C ASP A 84 1.68 -12.05 7.04
N ILE A 85 1.32 -10.88 7.56
CA ILE A 85 2.24 -9.91 8.18
C ILE A 85 2.04 -9.77 9.69
N ASP A 86 1.42 -10.75 10.35
CA ASP A 86 1.00 -10.60 11.75
C ASP A 86 2.17 -10.34 12.70
N SER A 87 3.36 -10.84 12.35
CA SER A 87 4.61 -10.61 13.08
C SER A 87 5.09 -9.15 13.04
N PHE A 88 4.54 -8.29 12.19
CA PHE A 88 4.94 -6.90 12.11
C PHE A 88 4.37 -6.13 13.31
N PRO A 89 5.19 -5.33 14.02
CA PRO A 89 4.80 -4.64 15.25
C PRO A 89 3.93 -3.38 14.97
N ILE A 90 2.90 -3.52 14.14
CA ILE A 90 1.91 -2.47 13.85
C ILE A 90 0.82 -2.52 14.93
N PRO A 91 0.64 -1.47 15.76
CA PRO A 91 -0.37 -1.43 16.81
C PRO A 91 -1.78 -1.70 16.27
N LEU A 92 -2.59 -2.47 17.00
CA LEU A 92 -3.99 -2.79 16.62
C LEU A 92 -4.80 -1.54 16.28
N LYS A 93 -4.60 -0.44 17.01
CA LYS A 93 -5.26 0.86 16.75
C LYS A 93 -4.94 1.47 15.38
N LEU A 94 -3.88 1.03 14.71
CA LEU A 94 -3.49 1.46 13.36
C LEU A 94 -3.85 0.43 12.28
N ARG A 95 -4.22 -0.81 12.65
CA ARG A 95 -4.65 -1.83 11.68
C ARG A 95 -6.08 -1.52 11.21
N ARG A 96 -6.32 -1.56 9.91
CA ARG A 96 -7.64 -1.40 9.28
C ARG A 96 -7.88 -2.50 8.26
N ILE A 97 -9.09 -3.02 8.19
CA ILE A 97 -9.46 -4.07 7.24
C ILE A 97 -10.07 -3.42 6.00
N ILE A 98 -9.58 -3.82 4.83
CA ILE A 98 -10.27 -3.60 3.56
C ILE A 98 -10.86 -4.92 3.07
N GLU A 99 -12.16 -4.92 2.81
CA GLU A 99 -12.87 -6.11 2.35
C GLU A 99 -12.98 -6.07 0.83
N PRO A 100 -12.65 -7.16 0.11
CA PRO A 100 -12.87 -7.25 -1.32
C PRO A 100 -14.30 -6.87 -1.71
N ARG A 101 -14.45 -6.15 -2.81
CA ARG A 101 -15.72 -5.66 -3.38
C ARG A 101 -16.51 -4.69 -2.51
N LYS A 102 -15.97 -4.25 -1.37
CA LYS A 102 -16.56 -3.17 -0.57
C LYS A 102 -15.76 -1.88 -0.73
N LYS A 103 -16.48 -0.83 -1.10
CA LYS A 103 -15.93 0.52 -1.21
C LYS A 103 -15.58 1.06 0.16
N ARG A 104 -14.38 1.61 0.31
CA ARG A 104 -13.91 2.31 1.51
C ARG A 104 -13.37 3.67 1.14
N ARG A 105 -13.79 4.70 1.87
CA ARG A 105 -13.29 6.06 1.68
C ARG A 105 -12.13 6.29 2.65
N ILE A 106 -10.97 6.64 2.11
CA ILE A 106 -9.74 6.93 2.83
C ILE A 106 -9.28 8.30 2.34
N CYS A 107 -9.26 9.31 3.21
CA CYS A 107 -8.86 10.68 2.85
C CYS A 107 -9.63 11.26 1.64
N GLY A 108 -10.94 11.04 1.57
CA GLY A 108 -11.77 11.49 0.44
C GLY A 108 -11.67 10.61 -0.82
N ILE A 109 -10.67 9.73 -0.91
CA ILE A 109 -10.44 8.81 -2.03
C ILE A 109 -11.15 7.48 -1.78
N GLN A 110 -11.89 6.97 -2.76
CA GLN A 110 -12.56 5.68 -2.66
C GLN A 110 -11.66 4.56 -3.17
N PHE A 111 -11.44 3.54 -2.35
CA PHE A 111 -10.76 2.29 -2.68
C PHE A 111 -11.75 1.14 -2.70
N GLU A 112 -11.64 0.26 -3.69
CA GLU A 112 -12.36 -1.00 -3.73
C GLU A 112 -11.39 -2.09 -4.19
N ALA A 113 -11.23 -3.12 -3.36
CA ALA A 113 -10.32 -4.22 -3.62
C ALA A 113 -10.97 -5.28 -4.52
N PHE A 114 -10.22 -5.80 -5.49
CA PHE A 114 -10.59 -6.90 -6.38
C PHE A 114 -9.54 -7.97 -6.27
N SER A 115 -9.93 -9.20 -5.92
CA SER A 115 -8.99 -10.32 -5.84
C SER A 115 -8.35 -10.60 -7.19
N LEU A 116 -7.04 -10.85 -7.18
CA LEU A 116 -6.24 -11.19 -8.36
C LEU A 116 -5.61 -12.57 -8.18
N LEU A 117 -5.48 -13.30 -9.29
CA LEU A 117 -4.62 -14.47 -9.36
C LEU A 117 -3.17 -13.97 -9.52
N HIS A 118 -2.37 -14.13 -8.46
CA HIS A 118 -0.98 -13.69 -8.44
C HIS A 118 -0.07 -14.78 -7.87
N SER A 119 -0.26 -15.12 -6.59
CA SER A 119 0.46 -16.18 -5.89
C SER A 119 -0.51 -16.94 -4.98
N LEU A 120 -0.34 -18.25 -4.89
CA LEU A 120 -1.08 -19.09 -3.93
C LEU A 120 -0.67 -18.77 -2.48
N ILE A 121 0.57 -18.30 -2.28
CA ILE A 121 1.16 -18.02 -0.97
C ILE A 121 0.80 -16.60 -0.51
N CYS A 122 0.86 -15.63 -1.44
CA CYS A 122 0.54 -14.23 -1.18
C CYS A 122 -0.61 -13.76 -2.08
N PRO A 123 -1.87 -14.12 -1.77
CA PRO A 123 -3.02 -13.65 -2.54
C PRO A 123 -3.05 -12.12 -2.59
N ALA A 124 -3.26 -11.58 -3.79
CA ALA A 124 -3.21 -10.16 -4.05
C ALA A 124 -4.58 -9.57 -4.38
N VAL A 125 -4.70 -8.27 -4.14
CA VAL A 125 -5.81 -7.46 -4.64
C VAL A 125 -5.30 -6.32 -5.52
N GLY A 126 -6.05 -6.03 -6.59
CA GLY A 126 -5.99 -4.77 -7.31
C GLY A 126 -6.98 -3.78 -6.69
N TYR A 127 -6.74 -2.48 -6.88
CA TYR A 127 -7.61 -1.44 -6.34
C TYR A 127 -8.22 -0.62 -7.47
N ARG A 128 -9.56 -0.60 -7.51
CA ARG A 128 -10.26 0.49 -8.17
C ARG A 128 -10.21 1.72 -7.26
N ILE A 129 -9.53 2.76 -7.73
CA ILE A 129 -9.34 4.01 -6.99
C ILE A 129 -10.16 5.11 -7.67
N THR A 130 -11.07 5.75 -6.94
CA THR A 130 -11.97 6.78 -7.48
C THR A 130 -11.90 8.06 -6.64
N CYS A 131 -11.77 9.20 -7.31
CA CYS A 131 -11.79 10.52 -6.71
C CYS A 131 -12.56 11.49 -7.62
N GLY A 132 -13.77 11.90 -7.19
CA GLY A 132 -14.69 12.64 -8.04
C GLY A 132 -15.04 11.86 -9.31
N LYS A 133 -14.82 12.47 -10.48
CA LYS A 133 -15.04 11.84 -11.80
C LYS A 133 -13.87 10.96 -12.27
N MET A 134 -12.70 11.04 -11.62
CA MET A 134 -11.51 10.28 -12.00
C MET A 134 -11.55 8.85 -11.43
N ARG A 135 -11.17 7.87 -12.24
CA ARG A 135 -11.11 6.45 -11.86
C ARG A 135 -9.85 5.80 -12.42
N LEU A 136 -9.12 5.10 -11.57
CA LEU A 136 -7.95 4.26 -11.87
C LEU A 136 -8.27 2.80 -11.49
N PHE A 137 -7.70 1.85 -12.23
CA PHE A 137 -7.79 0.41 -11.98
C PHE A 137 -6.39 -0.18 -11.85
#